data_AF-A0A2E5H0D3-F1
#
_entry.id   AF-A0A2E5H0D3-F1
#
_cell.length_a   1.000
_cell.length_b   1.000
_cell.length_c   1.000
_cell.angle_alpha   90.00
_cell.angle_beta   90.00
_cell.angle_gamma   90.00
#
_symmetry.space_group_name_H-M   'P 1'
#
loop_
_entity.id
_entity.type
_entity.pdbx_description
1 polymer ?
#
loop_
_entity_poly.entity_id
_entity_poly.type
_entity_poly.pdbx_seq_one_letter_code
_entity_poly.pdbx_strand_id
1 'polypeptide(L)'
;MSRLRSSDFVVLLTWQSMPSNVQWFPAPATAAAAPMSSLQRSGRRTRIELTAPTNDADSGLRVIAGVVAYTDASGERHAAELSVAVNELSEP
;
A
#
# COMPACT_ATOMS: atom_id res chain seq x y z
N MET A 1 19.76 -13.87 -10.54
CA MET A 1 19.07 -12.63 -10.13
C MET A 1 17.66 -12.70 -10.69
N SER A 2 16.70 -13.11 -9.86
CA SER A 2 15.31 -13.31 -10.27
C SER A 2 14.68 -11.95 -10.49
N ARG A 3 14.19 -11.70 -11.71
CA ARG A 3 13.47 -10.48 -12.06
C ARG A 3 12.09 -10.55 -11.43
N LEU A 4 11.86 -9.80 -10.36
CA LEU A 4 10.52 -9.53 -9.83
C LEU A 4 9.69 -9.00 -11.00
N ARG A 5 8.63 -9.73 -11.37
CA ARG A 5 7.71 -9.38 -12.45
C ARG A 5 6.31 -9.54 -11.90
N SER A 6 5.56 -8.44 -11.99
CA SER A 6 4.14 -8.29 -11.63
C SER A 6 3.91 -8.26 -10.10
N SER A 7 3.57 -7.05 -9.61
CA SER A 7 3.34 -6.65 -8.20
C SER A 7 4.61 -6.33 -7.40
N ASP A 8 5.32 -5.25 -7.73
CA ASP A 8 6.63 -5.01 -7.10
C ASP A 8 6.57 -4.59 -5.62
N PHE A 9 5.42 -4.18 -5.07
CA PHE A 9 5.18 -4.19 -3.61
C PHE A 9 3.72 -4.50 -3.24
N VAL A 10 3.53 -5.22 -2.14
CA VAL A 10 2.23 -5.45 -1.53
C VAL A 10 2.26 -4.98 -0.08
N VAL A 11 1.38 -4.03 0.27
CA VAL A 11 1.13 -3.66 1.66
C VAL A 11 -0.12 -4.40 2.15
N LEU A 12 0.03 -5.15 3.23
CA LEU A 12 -1.08 -5.84 3.88
C LEU A 12 -1.44 -5.16 5.20
N LEU A 13 -2.63 -4.60 5.27
CA LEU A 13 -3.19 -4.02 6.49
C LEU A 13 -4.11 -5.05 7.16
N THR A 14 -3.90 -5.28 8.45
CA THR A 14 -4.79 -6.09 9.28
C THR A 14 -5.49 -5.20 10.29
N TRP A 15 -6.82 -5.25 10.26
CA TRP A 15 -7.67 -4.42 11.10
C TRP A 15 -8.15 -5.20 12.32
N GLN A 16 -8.26 -4.55 13.48
CA GLN A 16 -8.81 -5.18 14.69
C GLN A 16 -10.30 -5.56 14.48
N SER A 17 -11.06 -4.61 13.92
CA SER A 17 -12.47 -4.75 13.54
C SER A 17 -12.62 -4.61 12.03
N MET A 18 -13.71 -5.13 11.45
CA MET A 18 -13.93 -5.09 10.00
C MET A 18 -14.16 -3.64 9.53
N PRO A 19 -13.27 -3.07 8.70
CA PRO A 19 -13.45 -1.71 8.20
C PRO A 19 -14.40 -1.69 7.00
N SER A 20 -15.03 -0.55 6.77
CA SER A 20 -15.79 -0.27 5.55
C SER A 20 -15.23 0.95 4.81
N ASN A 21 -15.58 1.09 3.53
CA ASN A 21 -15.23 2.25 2.70
C ASN A 21 -13.73 2.63 2.71
N VAL A 22 -12.84 1.62 2.75
CA VAL A 22 -11.39 1.85 2.79
C VAL A 22 -10.91 2.45 1.46
N GLN A 23 -10.13 3.52 1.55
CA GLN A 23 -9.51 4.22 0.44
C GLN A 23 -8.03 4.45 0.74
N TRP A 24 -7.22 4.44 -0.31
CA TRP A 24 -5.78 4.65 -0.25
C TRP A 24 -5.40 5.91 -1.02
N PHE A 25 -4.56 6.74 -0.41
CA PHE A 25 -4.04 7.97 -0.97
C PHE A 25 -2.51 7.96 -0.85
N PRO A 26 -1.77 7.53 -1.88
CA PRO A 26 -0.31 7.49 -1.82
C PRO A 26 0.28 8.90 -1.68
N ALA A 27 1.35 9.02 -0.89
CA ALA A 27 2.14 10.25 -0.86
C ALA A 27 2.82 10.48 -2.22
N PRO A 28 3.16 11.74 -2.58
CA PRO A 28 3.71 12.06 -3.92
C PRO A 28 4.90 11.19 -4.34
N ALA A 29 5.83 10.90 -3.42
CA ALA A 29 6.99 10.05 -3.71
C ALA A 29 6.58 8.60 -4.02
N THR A 30 5.65 8.03 -3.24
CA THR A 30 5.11 6.70 -3.47
C THR A 30 4.28 6.64 -4.76
N ALA A 31 3.50 7.66 -5.06
CA ALA A 31 2.73 7.76 -6.30
C ALA A 31 3.63 7.90 -7.54
N ALA A 32 4.74 8.63 -7.44
CA ALA A 32 5.72 8.76 -8.52
C ALA A 32 6.45 7.43 -8.79
N ALA A 33 6.80 6.71 -7.72
CA ALA A 33 7.48 5.42 -7.78
C ALA A 33 6.57 4.25 -8.21
N ALA A 34 5.31 4.28 -7.79
CA ALA A 34 4.31 3.26 -8.09
C ALA A 34 3.00 3.93 -8.54
N PRO A 35 2.93 4.39 -9.80
CA PRO A 35 1.82 5.20 -10.31
C PRO A 35 0.49 4.44 -10.40
N MET A 36 0.54 3.10 -10.42
CA MET A 36 -0.65 2.27 -10.38
C MET A 36 -0.76 1.62 -9.00
N SER A 37 -1.93 1.81 -8.36
CA SER A 37 -2.27 1.12 -7.12
C SER A 37 -3.64 0.44 -7.22
N SER A 38 -3.75 -0.75 -6.64
CA SER A 38 -5.00 -1.50 -6.51
C SER A 38 -5.31 -1.72 -5.04
N LEU A 39 -6.60 -1.71 -4.68
CA LEU A 39 -7.04 -1.96 -3.30
C LEU A 39 -8.04 -3.11 -3.30
N GLN A 40 -7.68 -4.19 -2.63
CA GLN A 40 -8.53 -5.36 -2.44
C GLN A 40 -8.85 -5.52 -0.95
N ARG A 41 -10.09 -5.92 -0.64
CA ARG A 41 -10.52 -6.17 0.74
C ARG A 41 -11.06 -7.57 0.89
N SER A 42 -10.73 -8.20 2.01
CA SER A 42 -11.32 -9.47 2.42
C SER A 42 -11.42 -9.51 3.94
N GLY A 43 -12.65 -9.39 4.45
CA GLY A 43 -12.94 -9.31 5.88
C GLY A 43 -12.13 -8.21 6.58
N ARG A 44 -11.27 -8.60 7.53
CA ARG A 44 -10.39 -7.71 8.31
C ARG A 44 -9.04 -7.45 7.65
N ARG A 45 -8.87 -7.76 6.37
CA ARG A 45 -7.63 -7.51 5.63
C ARG A 45 -7.87 -6.58 4.46
N THR A 46 -6.98 -5.61 4.30
CA THR A 46 -6.88 -4.79 3.08
C THR A 46 -5.51 -5.02 2.46
N ARG A 47 -5.50 -5.36 1.17
CA ARG A 47 -4.30 -5.52 0.36
C ARG A 47 -4.19 -4.32 -0.57
N ILE A 48 -3.07 -3.60 -0.50
CA ILE A 48 -2.74 -2.51 -1.41
C ILE A 48 -1.60 -2.99 -2.29
N GLU A 49 -1.86 -3.13 -3.58
CA GLU A 49 -0.84 -3.52 -4.56
C GLU A 49 -0.28 -2.27 -5.20
N LEU A 50 1.04 -2.16 -5.23
CA LEU A 50 1.77 -1.03 -5.81
C LEU A 50 2.57 -1.56 -7.00
N THR A 51 2.36 -0.95 -8.17
CA THR A 51 3.03 -1.37 -9.40
C THR A 51 3.99 -0.29 -9.87
N ALA A 52 5.28 -0.63 -9.92
CA ALA A 52 6.31 0.23 -10.46
C ALA A 52 6.24 0.30 -12.00
N PRO A 53 6.76 1.38 -12.63
CA PRO A 53 6.92 1.43 -14.08
C PRO A 53 7.78 0.26 -14.58
N THR A 54 7.40 -0.34 -15.71
CA THR A 54 8.11 -1.47 -16.34
C THR A 54 9.52 -1.19 -16.84
N ASN A 55 9.96 0.08 -16.79
CA ASN A 55 11.29 0.48 -17.24
C ASN A 55 12.19 0.52 -16.00
N ASP A 56 13.23 -0.33 -15.99
CA ASP A 56 14.25 -0.57 -14.95
C ASP A 56 15.04 0.70 -14.51
N ALA A 57 14.37 1.79 -14.17
CA ALA A 57 14.95 2.85 -13.37
C ALA A 57 14.65 2.47 -11.92
N ASP A 58 15.70 2.08 -11.18
CA ASP A 58 15.67 1.89 -9.73
C ASP A 58 14.74 2.92 -9.12
N SER A 59 13.59 2.47 -8.61
CA SER A 59 12.50 3.36 -8.20
C SER A 59 12.91 4.32 -7.08
N GLY A 60 14.09 4.16 -6.48
CA GLY A 60 14.62 4.99 -5.40
C GLY A 60 13.73 5.01 -4.16
N LEU A 61 12.65 4.23 -4.16
CA LEU A 61 11.59 4.26 -3.17
C LEU A 61 12.09 3.55 -1.93
N ARG A 62 12.50 4.35 -0.93
CA ARG A 62 12.96 3.84 0.36
C ARG A 62 11.82 3.65 1.36
N VAL A 63 10.70 4.32 1.14
CA VAL A 63 9.54 4.33 2.04
C VAL A 63 8.25 4.31 1.21
N ILE A 64 7.35 3.39 1.53
CA ILE A 64 5.97 3.42 1.08
C ILE A 64 5.18 4.27 2.07
N ALA A 65 4.71 5.44 1.63
CA ALA A 65 4.00 6.39 2.47
C ALA A 65 2.67 6.82 1.85
N GLY A 66 1.73 7.21 2.70
CA GLY A 66 0.44 7.75 2.28
C GLY A 66 -0.60 7.70 3.39
N VAL A 67 -1.86 7.89 3.03
CA VAL A 67 -2.98 7.92 3.96
C VAL A 67 -3.98 6.84 3.61
N VAL A 68 -4.41 6.09 4.61
CA VAL A 68 -5.53 5.15 4.51
C VAL A 68 -6.73 5.77 5.21
N ALA A 69 -7.78 6.07 4.46
CA ALA A 69 -9.06 6.49 5.04
C ALA A 69 -10.00 5.29 5.14
N TYR A 70 -10.74 5.18 6.23
CA TYR A 70 -11.66 4.07 6.47
C TYR A 70 -12.82 4.51 7.36
N THR A 71 -13.94 3.78 7.27
CA THR A 71 -15.05 3.91 8.20
C THR A 71 -14.98 2.76 9.20
N ASP A 72 -15.01 3.10 10.49
CA ASP A 72 -14.90 2.13 11.58
C ASP A 72 -16.23 1.37 11.82
N ALA A 73 -16.30 0.62 12.92
CA ALA A 73 -17.50 -0.13 13.29
C ALA A 73 -18.64 0.74 13.86
N SER A 74 -18.32 1.96 14.34
CA SER A 74 -19.32 2.92 14.82
C SER A 74 -19.95 3.74 13.69
N GLY A 75 -19.36 3.66 12.48
CA GLY A 75 -19.78 4.44 11.32
C GLY A 75 -19.01 5.75 11.19
N GLU A 76 -18.05 6.01 12.07
CA GLU A 76 -17.19 7.18 12.02
C GLU A 76 -16.10 7.04 10.97
N ARG A 77 -15.75 8.18 10.34
CA ARG A 77 -14.72 8.25 9.31
C ARG A 77 -13.38 8.63 9.93
N HIS A 78 -12.38 7.81 9.70
CA HIS A 78 -11.02 8.03 10.17
C HIS A 78 -10.03 8.02 9.01
N ALA A 79 -8.85 8.57 9.27
CA ALA A 79 -7.69 8.51 8.41
C ALA A 79 -6.46 8.18 9.27
N ALA A 80 -5.60 7.31 8.75
CA ALA A 80 -4.34 6.97 9.38
C ALA A 80 -3.20 7.13 8.37
N GLU A 81 -2.11 7.74 8.83
CA GLU A 81 -0.87 7.81 8.06
C GLU A 81 -0.18 6.44 8.06
N LEU A 82 0.27 6.03 6.88
CA LEU A 82 1.09 4.85 6.66
C LEU A 82 2.49 5.31 6.25
N SER A 83 3.51 4.73 6.88
CA SER A 83 4.91 4.92 6.51
C SER A 83 5.67 3.62 6.79
N VAL A 84 6.08 2.94 5.72
CA VAL A 84 6.74 1.62 5.79
C VAL A 84 8.06 1.67 5.05
N ALA A 85 9.16 1.37 5.73
CA ALA A 85 10.48 1.31 5.11
C ALA A 85 10.59 0.09 4.18
N VAL A 86 11.07 0.31 2.96
CA VAL A 86 11.26 -0.74 1.94
C VAL A 86 12.48 -1.61 2.26
N ASN A 87 13.50 -1.04 2.91
CA ASN A 87 14.73 -1.77 3.28
C ASN A 87 14.53 -2.78 4.43
N GLU A 88 13.41 -2.73 5.14
CA GLU A 88 13.05 -3.69 6.19
C GLU A 88 12.13 -4.80 5.66
N LEU A 89 11.83 -4.80 4.36
CA LEU A 89 11.05 -5.86 3.73
C LEU A 89 11.95 -7.08 3.51
N SER A 90 11.73 -8.11 4.32
CA SER A 90 12.35 -9.42 4.09
C SER A 90 11.84 -10.00 2.77
N GLU A 91 12.72 -10.62 1.99
CA GLU A 91 12.29 -11.46 0.87
C GLU A 91 11.38 -12.59 1.41
N PRO A 92 10.37 -13.02 0.63
CA PRO A 92 9.49 -14.13 1.01
C PRO A 92 10.23 -15.46 1.19
#